data_AF-A0A7X1JBY2-F1
#
_entry.id   AF-A0A7X1JBY2-F1
#
_cell.length_a   1.000
_cell.length_b   1.000
_cell.length_c   1.000
_cell.angle_alpha   90.00
_cell.angle_beta   90.00
_cell.angle_gamma   90.00
#
_symmetry.space_group_name_H-M   'P 1'
#
loop_
_entity.id
_entity.type
_entity.pdbx_description
1 polymer ?
#
loop_
_entity_poly.entity_id
_entity_poly.type
_entity_poly.pdbx_seq_one_letter_code
_entity_poly.pdbx_strand_id
1 'polypeptide(L)'
;MCEDGGLSLEKWIIRRRLEGARNDLAASGHSHRTIDAVARNWGFTNPAFFSRRFRQTYGTTPSQWRRLFQQGQLLAPQDDL
;
A
#
# COMPACT_ATOMS: atom_id res chain seq x y z
N MET A 1 15.00 -0.29 -32.34
CA MET A 1 14.32 0.57 -31.34
C MET A 1 14.11 -0.31 -30.12
N CYS A 2 15.04 -0.29 -29.17
CA CYS A 2 15.12 -1.29 -28.11
C CYS A 2 15.11 -0.61 -26.74
N GLU A 3 13.97 -0.19 -26.20
CA GLU A 3 13.90 0.14 -24.78
C GLU A 3 12.48 0.05 -24.20
N ASP A 4 11.98 -1.18 -24.05
CA ASP A 4 10.75 -1.47 -23.27
C ASP A 4 10.99 -2.63 -22.26
N GLY A 5 12.20 -2.72 -21.69
CA GLY A 5 12.55 -3.77 -20.72
C GLY A 5 12.63 -3.28 -19.27
N GLY A 6 13.17 -2.08 -19.06
CA GLY A 6 13.48 -1.56 -17.72
C GLY A 6 12.26 -1.04 -16.94
N LEU A 7 11.29 -0.46 -17.65
CA LEU A 7 10.09 0.13 -17.03
C LEU A 7 9.19 -0.93 -16.40
N SER A 8 9.12 -2.13 -16.98
CA SER A 8 8.29 -3.22 -16.49
C SER A 8 8.85 -3.84 -15.21
N LEU A 9 10.17 -4.03 -15.10
CA LEU A 9 10.78 -4.59 -13.90
C LEU A 9 10.69 -3.63 -12.71
N GLU A 10 11.04 -2.34 -12.90
CA GLU A 10 10.92 -1.36 -11.83
C GLU A 10 9.46 -1.21 -11.37
N LYS A 11 8.51 -1.14 -12.31
CA LYS A 11 7.07 -1.09 -12.01
C LYS A 11 6.59 -2.35 -11.30
N TRP A 12 7.11 -3.53 -11.67
CA TRP A 12 6.80 -4.80 -11.01
C TRP A 12 7.33 -4.84 -9.57
N ILE A 13 8.58 -4.42 -9.36
CA ILE A 13 9.20 -4.32 -8.02
C ILE A 13 8.40 -3.34 -7.15
N ILE A 14 8.06 -2.16 -7.69
CA ILE A 14 7.26 -1.17 -6.98
C ILE A 14 5.88 -1.74 -6.62
N ARG A 15 5.20 -2.42 -7.55
CA ARG A 15 3.91 -3.08 -7.24
C ARG A 15 4.05 -4.12 -6.15
N ARG A 16 5.07 -4.99 -6.22
CA ARG A 16 5.31 -6.01 -5.18
C ARG A 16 5.53 -5.38 -3.80
N ARG A 17 6.29 -4.29 -3.73
CA ARG A 17 6.54 -3.52 -2.50
C ARG A 17 5.28 -2.85 -1.97
N LEU A 18 4.46 -2.27 -2.86
CA LEU A 18 3.16 -1.69 -2.51
C LEU A 18 2.20 -2.75 -1.96
N GLU A 19 2.19 -3.96 -2.54
CA GLU A 19 1.38 -5.08 -2.05
C GLU A 19 1.83 -5.55 -0.66
N GLY A 20 3.13 -5.63 -0.42
CA GLY A 20 3.66 -5.91 0.92
C GLY A 20 3.24 -4.84 1.94
N ALA A 21 3.41 -3.57 1.56
CA ALA A 21 3.02 -2.44 2.40
C ALA A 21 1.52 -2.44 2.71
N ARG A 22 0.65 -2.77 1.75
CA ARG A 22 -0.80 -2.85 1.97
C ARG A 22 -1.16 -3.90 3.03
N ASN A 23 -0.45 -5.03 3.03
CA ASN A 23 -0.70 -6.13 3.96
C ASN A 23 -0.27 -5.73 5.37
N ASP A 24 0.89 -5.07 5.48
CA ASP A 24 1.40 -4.53 6.74
C ASP A 24 0.46 -3.45 7.31
N LEU A 25 -0.13 -2.62 6.45
CA LEU A 25 -1.11 -1.59 6.84
C LEU A 25 -2.47 -2.16 7.26
N ALA A 26 -2.85 -3.32 6.74
CA ALA A 26 -4.07 -4.03 7.11
C ALA A 26 -3.90 -4.87 8.40
N ALA A 27 -2.67 -5.24 8.75
CA ALA A 27 -2.39 -6.00 9.96
C ALA A 27 -2.64 -5.15 11.22
N SER A 28 -3.62 -5.56 12.04
CA SER A 28 -3.99 -4.88 13.30
C SER A 28 -2.83 -4.76 14.29
N GLY A 29 -1.92 -5.74 14.31
CA GLY A 29 -0.70 -5.74 15.13
C GLY A 29 0.33 -4.66 14.79
N HIS A 30 0.19 -4.00 13.62
CA HIS A 30 1.07 -2.90 13.21
C HIS A 30 0.44 -1.51 13.37
N SER A 31 -0.66 -1.42 14.13
CA SER A 31 -1.31 -0.13 14.43
C SER A 31 -0.36 0.89 15.11
N HIS A 32 0.70 0.46 15.78
CA HIS A 32 1.68 1.39 16.35
C HIS A 32 2.60 2.01 15.27
N ARG A 33 2.81 1.33 14.13
CA ARG A 33 3.75 1.80 13.09
C ARG A 33 3.13 2.93 12.27
N THR A 34 3.90 3.99 12.04
CA THR A 34 3.48 5.09 11.16
C THR A 34 3.48 4.64 9.71
N ILE A 35 2.68 5.30 8.87
CA ILE A 35 2.65 5.05 7.42
C ILE A 35 4.04 5.23 6.79
N ASP A 36 4.81 6.21 7.28
CA ASP A 36 6.20 6.45 6.87
C ASP A 36 7.12 5.28 7.26
N ALA A 37 7.01 4.74 8.47
CA ALA A 37 7.80 3.58 8.88
C ALA A 37 7.50 2.35 8.01
N VAL A 38 6.21 2.11 7.68
CA VAL A 38 5.83 1.04 6.76
C VAL A 38 6.41 1.28 5.37
N ALA A 39 6.31 2.50 4.83
CA ALA A 39 6.87 2.84 3.53
C ALA A 39 8.40 2.59 3.48
N ARG A 40 9.14 3.01 4.51
CA ARG A 40 10.58 2.79 4.64
C ARG A 40 10.94 1.31 4.74
N ASN A 41 10.16 0.52 5.49
CA ASN A 41 10.37 -0.93 5.60
C ASN A 41 10.27 -1.65 4.25
N TRP A 42 9.43 -1.16 3.35
CA TRP A 42 9.29 -1.68 1.98
C TRP A 42 10.22 -0.99 0.96
N GLY A 43 11.17 -0.19 1.44
CA GLY A 43 12.20 0.45 0.64
C GLY A 43 11.74 1.70 -0.12
N PHE A 44 10.71 2.38 0.35
CA PHE A 44 10.34 3.72 -0.12
C PHE A 44 10.97 4.79 0.78
N THR A 45 11.96 5.50 0.24
CA THR A 45 12.61 6.61 0.96
C THR A 45 11.71 7.85 1.05
N ASN A 46 10.81 8.05 0.08
CA ASN A 46 9.94 9.21 0.04
C ASN A 46 8.45 8.84 0.27
N PRO A 47 7.86 9.19 1.42
CA PRO A 47 6.47 8.86 1.74
C PRO A 47 5.45 9.54 0.82
N ALA A 48 5.77 10.71 0.26
CA ALA A 48 4.90 11.40 -0.70
C ALA A 48 4.82 10.66 -2.05
N PHE A 49 5.92 10.06 -2.49
CA PHE A 49 5.96 9.23 -3.69
C PHE A 49 5.20 7.92 -3.46
N PHE A 50 5.45 7.26 -2.33
CA PHE A 50 4.71 6.06 -1.91
C PHE A 50 3.21 6.32 -1.90
N SER A 51 2.74 7.37 -1.23
CA SER A 51 1.31 7.68 -1.10
C SER A 51 0.63 7.94 -2.45
N ARG A 52 1.32 8.64 -3.36
CA ARG A 52 0.82 8.85 -4.74
C ARG A 52 0.72 7.54 -5.50
N ARG A 53 1.78 6.71 -5.49
CA ARG A 53 1.80 5.41 -6.18
C ARG A 53 0.79 4.43 -5.60
N PHE A 54 0.64 4.41 -4.28
CA PHE A 54 -0.34 3.60 -3.57
C PHE A 54 -1.75 3.98 -4.01
N ARG A 55 -2.08 5.28 -4.01
CA ARG A 55 -3.39 5.77 -4.50
C ARG A 55 -3.62 5.50 -5.98
N GLN A 56 -2.62 5.64 -6.83
CA GLN A 56 -2.75 5.31 -8.26
C GLN A 56 -3.00 3.81 -8.48
N THR A 57 -2.50 2.94 -7.59
CA THR A 57 -2.61 1.49 -7.73
C THR A 57 -3.88 0.93 -7.08
N TYR A 58 -4.29 1.47 -5.93
CA TYR A 58 -5.40 0.94 -5.12
C TYR A 58 -6.60 1.89 -4.98
N GLY A 59 -6.55 3.08 -5.60
CA GLY A 59 -7.62 4.08 -5.54
C GLY A 59 -7.71 4.85 -4.21
N THR A 60 -7.05 4.42 -3.14
CA THR A 60 -7.11 5.06 -1.81
C THR A 60 -5.73 5.38 -1.24
N THR A 61 -5.66 6.19 -0.19
CA THR A 61 -4.40 6.51 0.49
C THR A 61 -4.04 5.43 1.51
N PRO A 62 -2.75 5.23 1.83
CA PRO A 62 -2.34 4.24 2.85
C PRO A 62 -2.93 4.51 4.23
N SER A 63 -3.15 5.78 4.59
CA SER A 63 -3.82 6.16 5.84
C SER A 63 -5.30 5.77 5.85
N GLN A 64 -6.01 6.01 4.74
CA GLN A 64 -7.40 5.57 4.58
C GLN A 64 -7.51 4.04 4.54
N TRP A 65 -6.60 3.36 3.85
CA TRP A 65 -6.53 1.89 3.84
C TRP A 65 -6.41 1.36 5.26
N ARG A 66 -5.41 1.83 6.01
CA ARG A 66 -5.26 1.45 7.42
C ARG A 66 -6.53 1.74 8.22
N ARG A 67 -7.11 2.94 8.06
CA ARG A 67 -8.37 3.29 8.74
C ARG A 67 -9.50 2.32 8.38
N LEU A 68 -9.65 1.92 7.12
CA LEU A 68 -10.65 0.95 6.67
C LEU A 68 -10.47 -0.42 7.31
N PHE A 69 -9.24 -0.90 7.51
CA PHE A 69 -8.99 -2.18 8.18
C PHE A 69 -9.06 -2.08 9.71
N GLN A 70 -8.66 -0.94 10.29
CA GLN A 70 -8.84 -0.66 11.71
C GLN A 70 -10.33 -0.47 12.07
N GLN A 71 -11.11 0.13 11.17
CA GLN A 71 -12.56 0.28 11.28
C GLN A 71 -13.31 -0.96 10.77
N GLY A 72 -12.69 -1.79 9.94
CA GLY A 72 -13.22 -3.05 9.39
C GLY A 72 -13.28 -4.19 10.40
N GLN A 73 -12.70 -4.01 11.60
CA GLN A 73 -13.12 -4.76 12.78
C GLN A 73 -14.61 -4.52 13.14
N LEU A 74 -15.24 -3.47 12.57
CA LEU A 74 -16.66 -3.14 12.64
C LEU A 74 -17.44 -3.43 11.33
N LEU A 75 -16.78 -3.93 10.27
CA LEU A 75 -17.37 -4.16 8.95
C LEU A 75 -16.93 -5.52 8.39
N ALA A 76 -17.49 -6.57 8.96
CA ALA A 76 -17.89 -7.76 8.19
C ALA A 76 -19.38 -8.00 8.53
N PRO A 77 -20.29 -8.27 7.58
CA PRO A 77 -20.16 -8.38 6.12
C PRO A 77 -20.90 -7.25 5.37
N GLN A 78 -20.56 -7.03 4.09
CA GLN A 78 -21.54 -6.52 3.11
C GLN A 78 -21.51 -7.51 1.94
N ASP A 79 -21.88 -8.74 2.27
CA ASP A 79 -22.56 -9.65 1.34
C ASP A 79 -24.04 -9.36 1.58
N ASP A 80 -24.63 -8.48 0.79
CA ASP A 80 -26.08 -8.31 0.73
C ASP A 80 -26.44 -7.73 -0.65
N LEU A 81 -26.82 -8.66 -1.52
CA LEU A 81 -27.50 -8.60 -2.84
C LEU A 81 -26.68 -8.79 -4.13
#